data_AF-A0A7S1BWA5-F1
#
_entry.id   AF-A0A7S1BWA5-F1
#
_cell.length_a   1.000
_cell.length_b   1.000
_cell.length_c   1.000
_cell.angle_alpha   90.00
_cell.angle_beta   90.00
_cell.angle_gamma   90.00
#
_symmetry.space_group_name_H-M   'P 1'
#
loop_
_entity.id
_entity.type
_entity.pdbx_description
1 polymer ?
#
loop_
_entity_poly.entity_id
_entity_poly.type
_entity_poly.pdbx_seq_one_letter_code
_entity_poly.pdbx_strand_id
1 'polypeptide(L)'
;DNPSAPAVALIFCRIIKVTAKQIQDLTTKLALDKLTVDHIWSTWKHFLSGHIHLLAGRCMAQFIICTVYGVCVVYKMKEDVTFKKIIKIYREINPISNFECFVLFNNIEIEDVLTIDLFDLFNKHFVPPMSNYIHKFKNLRNQQEALAPDSSVADAKCLLDTVRTCLRQNNA
;
A
#
# COMPACT_ATOMS: atom_id res chain seq x y z
N ASP A 1 32.92 -8.48 -11.04
CA ASP A 1 31.47 -8.71 -11.19
C ASP A 1 30.83 -9.05 -9.86
N ASN A 2 29.85 -8.27 -9.41
CA ASN A 2 29.16 -8.48 -8.14
C ASN A 2 27.93 -9.38 -8.38
N PRO A 3 27.99 -10.70 -8.07
CA PRO A 3 26.88 -11.63 -8.35
C PRO A 3 25.61 -11.35 -7.53
N SER A 4 25.66 -10.43 -6.57
CA SER A 4 24.52 -10.09 -5.72
C SER A 4 23.49 -9.15 -6.38
N ALA A 5 23.90 -8.26 -7.28
CA ALA A 5 22.99 -7.26 -7.85
C ALA A 5 21.83 -7.86 -8.68
N PRO A 6 22.07 -8.87 -9.54
CA PRO A 6 20.98 -9.53 -10.29
C PRO A 6 20.02 -10.31 -9.37
N ALA A 7 20.55 -11.02 -8.36
CA ALA A 7 19.75 -11.80 -7.43
C ALA A 7 18.85 -10.91 -6.55
N VAL A 8 19.41 -9.80 -6.04
CA VAL A 8 18.65 -8.78 -5.30
C VAL A 8 17.53 -8.21 -6.17
N ALA A 9 17.83 -7.83 -7.42
CA ALA A 9 16.81 -7.32 -8.35
C ALA A 9 15.66 -8.32 -8.59
N LEU A 10 15.96 -9.62 -8.73
CA LEU A 10 14.95 -10.66 -8.89
C LEU A 10 14.06 -10.81 -7.65
N ILE A 11 14.66 -10.79 -6.45
CA ILE A 11 13.91 -10.87 -5.19
C ILE A 11 12.98 -9.66 -5.05
N PHE A 12 13.49 -8.44 -5.30
CA PHE A 12 12.67 -7.23 -5.26
C PHE A 12 11.53 -7.26 -6.30
N CYS A 13 11.80 -7.71 -7.52
CA CYS A 13 10.76 -7.91 -8.53
C CYS A 13 9.67 -8.88 -8.04
N ARG A 14 10.05 -9.95 -7.34
CA ARG A 14 9.08 -10.89 -6.76
C ARG A 14 8.27 -10.25 -5.65
N ILE A 15 8.93 -9.53 -4.72
CA ILE A 15 8.28 -8.80 -3.63
C ILE A 15 7.26 -7.80 -4.20
N ILE A 16 7.66 -6.98 -5.17
CA ILE A 16 6.78 -5.98 -5.81
C ILE A 16 5.56 -6.67 -6.42
N LYS A 17 5.75 -7.76 -7.17
CA LYS A 17 4.63 -8.49 -7.80
C LYS A 17 3.66 -9.09 -6.77
N VAL A 18 4.18 -9.75 -5.75
CA VAL A 18 3.37 -10.38 -4.70
C VAL A 18 2.58 -9.33 -3.93
N THR A 19 3.24 -8.25 -3.53
CA THR A 19 2.61 -7.18 -2.75
C THR A 19 1.66 -6.32 -3.56
N ALA A 20 1.90 -6.11 -4.86
CA ALA A 20 0.96 -5.46 -5.75
C ALA A 20 -0.37 -6.22 -5.79
N LYS A 21 -0.31 -7.55 -5.97
CA LYS A 21 -1.49 -8.41 -5.96
C LYS A 21 -2.21 -8.33 -4.62
N GLN A 22 -1.48 -8.46 -3.51
CA GLN A 22 -2.07 -8.44 -2.17
C GLN A 22 -2.73 -7.09 -1.84
N ILE A 23 -2.10 -5.98 -2.21
CA ILE A 23 -2.68 -4.64 -2.07
C ILE A 23 -3.95 -4.54 -2.93
N GLN A 24 -3.89 -4.95 -4.19
CA GLN A 24 -5.05 -4.92 -5.09
C GLN A 24 -6.23 -5.73 -4.54
N ASP A 25 -5.98 -6.95 -4.06
CA ASP A 25 -7.03 -7.82 -3.50
C ASP A 25 -7.65 -7.17 -2.25
N LEU A 26 -6.84 -6.60 -1.35
CA LEU A 26 -7.29 -5.89 -0.16
C LEU A 26 -8.12 -4.64 -0.50
N THR A 27 -7.60 -3.77 -1.37
CA THR A 27 -8.23 -2.50 -1.70
C THR A 27 -9.51 -2.68 -2.52
N THR A 28 -9.57 -3.73 -3.34
CA THR A 28 -10.78 -4.10 -4.09
C THR A 28 -11.90 -4.52 -3.14
N LYS A 29 -11.60 -5.39 -2.16
CA LYS A 29 -12.60 -5.80 -1.14
C LYS A 29 -12.99 -4.67 -0.18
N LEU A 30 -12.09 -3.71 0.05
CA LEU A 30 -12.39 -2.48 0.79
C LEU A 30 -13.18 -1.46 -0.02
N ALA A 31 -13.39 -1.70 -1.33
CA ALA A 31 -14.05 -0.78 -2.26
C ALA A 31 -13.42 0.63 -2.28
N LEU A 32 -12.07 0.69 -2.24
CA LEU A 32 -11.36 1.97 -2.28
C LEU A 32 -11.33 2.54 -3.70
N ASP A 33 -11.41 3.86 -3.81
CA ASP A 33 -11.30 4.57 -5.08
C ASP A 33 -9.87 4.49 -5.67
N LYS A 34 -9.75 4.65 -6.99
CA LYS A 34 -8.48 4.49 -7.71
C LYS A 34 -7.38 5.42 -7.19
N LEU A 35 -7.71 6.66 -6.82
CA LEU A 35 -6.72 7.61 -6.29
C LEU A 35 -6.14 7.11 -4.97
N THR A 36 -6.99 6.62 -4.07
CA THR A 36 -6.56 6.01 -2.81
C THR A 36 -5.66 4.81 -3.06
N VAL A 37 -6.02 3.92 -3.98
CA VAL A 37 -5.20 2.75 -4.34
C VAL A 37 -3.82 3.15 -4.89
N ASP A 38 -3.78 4.15 -5.79
CA ASP A 38 -2.53 4.64 -6.38
C ASP A 38 -1.59 5.24 -5.31
N HIS A 39 -2.14 5.92 -4.30
CA HIS A 39 -1.37 6.46 -3.18
C HIS A 39 -0.93 5.39 -2.17
N ILE A 40 -1.76 4.37 -1.90
CA ILE A 40 -1.34 3.18 -1.14
C ILE A 40 -0.15 2.52 -1.82
N TRP A 41 -0.24 2.29 -3.13
CA TRP A 41 0.84 1.68 -3.90
C TRP A 41 2.11 2.54 -3.90
N SER A 42 1.96 3.86 -4.04
CA SER A 42 3.09 4.79 -3.99
C SER A 42 3.75 4.85 -2.62
N THR A 43 2.95 4.76 -1.55
CA THR A 43 3.45 4.66 -0.16
C THR A 43 4.20 3.36 0.07
N TRP A 44 3.68 2.24 -0.44
CA TRP A 44 4.34 0.95 -0.34
C TRP A 44 5.70 0.92 -1.04
N LYS A 45 5.79 1.46 -2.26
CA LYS A 45 7.06 1.59 -2.98
C LYS A 45 8.07 2.47 -2.22
N HIS A 46 7.61 3.57 -1.62
CA HIS A 46 8.46 4.43 -0.81
C HIS A 46 8.99 3.68 0.43
N PHE A 47 8.13 2.92 1.11
CA PHE A 47 8.52 2.06 2.22
C PHE A 47 9.58 1.04 1.81
N LEU A 48 9.39 0.32 0.71
CA LEU A 48 10.37 -0.68 0.24
C LEU A 48 11.71 -0.05 -0.21
N SER A 49 11.70 1.20 -0.66
CA SER A 49 12.91 1.86 -1.15
C SER A 49 13.74 2.49 -0.03
N GLY A 50 13.09 3.06 0.99
CA GLY A 50 13.76 3.82 2.06
C GLY A 50 13.75 3.15 3.44
N HIS A 51 12.82 2.23 3.69
CA HIS A 51 12.51 1.74 5.04
C HIS A 51 12.42 0.20 5.11
N ILE A 52 12.99 -0.51 4.13
CA ILE A 52 12.94 -1.98 4.08
C ILE A 52 13.57 -2.67 5.29
N HIS A 53 14.52 -2.00 5.97
CA HIS A 53 15.11 -2.49 7.22
C HIS A 53 14.06 -2.76 8.30
N LEU A 54 12.90 -2.10 8.26
CA LEU A 54 11.79 -2.36 9.18
C LEU A 54 11.17 -3.75 8.98
N LEU A 55 11.39 -4.43 7.85
CA LEU A 55 10.96 -5.81 7.65
C LEU A 55 11.85 -6.83 8.37
N ALA A 56 13.04 -6.46 8.86
CA ALA A 56 13.90 -7.38 9.57
C ALA A 56 13.19 -7.96 10.81
N GLY A 57 13.11 -9.28 10.90
CA GLY A 57 12.42 -9.99 11.99
C GLY A 57 10.90 -9.86 11.98
N ARG A 58 10.28 -9.29 10.93
CA ARG A 58 8.84 -8.99 10.90
C ARG A 58 8.17 -9.43 9.60
N CYS A 59 6.85 -9.58 9.64
CA CYS A 59 6.08 -10.04 8.50
C CYS A 59 5.68 -8.89 7.58
N MET A 60 5.92 -9.04 6.27
CA MET A 60 5.55 -8.06 5.27
C MET A 60 4.05 -7.72 5.26
N ALA A 61 3.19 -8.70 5.56
CA ALA A 61 1.74 -8.50 5.64
C ALA A 61 1.35 -7.43 6.67
N GLN A 62 2.09 -7.34 7.80
CA GLN A 62 1.86 -6.32 8.83
C GLN A 62 2.03 -4.91 8.24
N PHE A 63 3.11 -4.70 7.49
CA PHE A 63 3.42 -3.41 6.90
C PHE A 63 2.50 -3.04 5.72
N ILE A 64 2.01 -4.03 4.96
CA ILE A 64 1.00 -3.79 3.93
C ILE A 64 -0.29 -3.28 4.56
N ILE A 65 -0.77 -3.92 5.63
CA ILE A 65 -1.97 -3.46 6.35
C ILE A 65 -1.75 -2.07 6.96
N CYS A 66 -0.59 -1.82 7.58
CA CYS A 66 -0.21 -0.50 8.08
C CYS A 66 -0.22 0.57 6.96
N THR A 67 0.24 0.23 5.77
CA THR A 67 0.26 1.14 4.61
C THR A 67 -1.15 1.48 4.14
N VAL A 68 -2.01 0.47 3.99
CA VAL A 68 -3.43 0.66 3.62
C VAL A 68 -4.11 1.55 4.66
N TYR A 69 -3.99 1.19 5.95
CA TYR A 69 -4.59 1.94 7.03
C TYR A 69 -4.08 3.39 7.09
N GLY A 70 -2.77 3.59 6.99
CA GLY A 70 -2.13 4.91 7.08
C GLY A 70 -2.63 5.89 6.02
N VAL A 71 -2.76 5.45 4.77
CA VAL A 71 -3.29 6.30 3.70
C VAL A 71 -4.78 6.61 3.91
N CYS A 72 -5.60 5.60 4.23
CA CYS A 72 -7.03 5.78 4.49
C CYS A 72 -7.30 6.72 5.68
N VAL A 73 -6.46 6.66 6.72
CA VAL A 73 -6.49 7.56 7.87
C VAL A 73 -6.27 9.02 7.46
N VAL A 74 -5.30 9.28 6.59
CA VAL A 74 -5.00 10.64 6.11
C VAL A 74 -6.14 11.20 5.25
N TYR A 75 -6.85 10.33 4.56
CA TYR A 75 -8.06 10.65 3.79
C TYR A 75 -9.33 10.78 4.63
N LYS A 76 -9.20 10.77 5.97
CA LYS A 76 -10.32 10.84 6.92
C LYS A 76 -11.35 9.70 6.77
N MET A 77 -11.01 8.60 6.12
CA MET A 77 -11.85 7.39 6.02
C MET A 77 -11.79 6.53 7.29
N LYS A 78 -11.51 7.14 8.46
CA LYS A 78 -11.25 6.42 9.72
C LYS A 78 -12.47 5.65 10.21
N GLU A 79 -13.67 6.14 9.92
CA GLU A 79 -14.92 5.50 10.32
C GLU A 79 -15.22 4.27 9.44
N ASP A 80 -14.73 4.26 8.20
CA ASP A 80 -14.97 3.19 7.23
C ASP A 80 -13.87 2.12 7.19
N VAL A 81 -12.65 2.46 7.62
CA VAL A 81 -11.45 1.61 7.48
C VAL A 81 -10.72 1.47 8.81
N THR A 82 -11.03 0.41 9.56
CA THR A 82 -10.38 0.04 10.82
C THR A 82 -9.44 -1.16 10.65
N PHE A 83 -8.44 -1.33 11.53
CA PHE A 83 -7.59 -2.52 11.52
C PHE A 83 -8.39 -3.81 11.60
N LYS A 84 -9.44 -3.85 12.44
CA LYS A 84 -10.33 -5.02 12.55
C LYS A 84 -10.96 -5.39 11.21
N LYS A 85 -11.44 -4.40 10.44
CA LYS A 85 -12.02 -4.61 9.11
C LYS A 85 -10.96 -5.08 8.11
N ILE A 86 -9.79 -4.45 8.08
CA ILE A 86 -8.71 -4.85 7.16
C ILE A 86 -8.22 -6.27 7.47
N ILE A 87 -8.01 -6.62 8.74
CA ILE A 87 -7.61 -7.97 9.16
C ILE A 87 -8.67 -9.00 8.78
N LYS A 88 -9.96 -8.69 8.97
CA LYS A 88 -11.05 -9.58 8.54
C LYS A 88 -10.96 -9.87 7.04
N ILE A 89 -10.84 -8.83 6.22
CA ILE A 89 -10.72 -8.95 4.76
C ILE A 89 -9.44 -9.71 4.38
N TYR A 90 -8.33 -9.43 5.05
CA TYR A 90 -7.06 -10.12 4.84
C TYR A 90 -7.21 -11.64 5.01
N ARG A 91 -7.91 -12.09 6.05
CA ARG A 91 -8.17 -13.51 6.33
C ARG A 91 -9.07 -14.18 5.30
N GLU A 92 -9.99 -13.44 4.68
CA GLU A 92 -10.82 -13.98 3.61
C GLU A 92 -10.02 -14.19 2.31
N ILE A 93 -8.99 -13.37 2.07
CA ILE A 93 -8.11 -13.49 0.90
C ILE A 93 -7.01 -14.54 1.15
N ASN A 94 -6.51 -14.60 2.38
CA ASN A 94 -5.42 -15.47 2.81
C ASN A 94 -5.94 -16.39 3.92
N PRO A 95 -6.30 -17.65 3.59
CA PRO A 95 -6.81 -18.58 4.58
C PRO A 95 -5.70 -18.94 5.57
N ILE A 96 -5.70 -18.27 6.72
CA ILE A 96 -4.81 -18.52 7.85
C ILE A 96 -5.62 -18.96 9.07
N SER A 97 -5.00 -19.76 9.92
CA SER A 97 -5.60 -20.18 11.19
C SER A 97 -5.80 -18.99 12.14
N ASN A 98 -6.66 -19.18 13.15
CA ASN A 98 -6.83 -18.16 14.20
C ASN A 98 -5.52 -17.90 14.97
N PHE A 99 -4.71 -18.95 15.19
CA PHE A 99 -3.43 -18.84 15.86
C PHE A 99 -2.42 -18.02 15.05
N GLU A 100 -2.27 -18.32 13.75
CA GLU A 100 -1.40 -17.52 12.87
C GLU A 100 -1.86 -16.06 12.79
N CYS A 101 -3.18 -15.82 12.71
CA CYS A 101 -3.72 -14.47 12.71
C CYS A 101 -3.41 -13.73 14.03
N PHE A 102 -3.44 -14.43 15.17
CA PHE A 102 -3.07 -13.86 16.46
C PHE A 102 -1.59 -13.49 16.48
N VAL A 103 -0.70 -14.40 16.08
CA VAL A 103 0.75 -14.15 16.00
C VAL A 103 1.06 -12.99 15.06
N LEU A 104 0.43 -12.95 13.89
CA LEU A 104 0.70 -11.92 12.89
C LEU A 104 0.30 -10.51 13.31
N PHE A 105 -0.79 -10.35 14.07
CA PHE A 105 -1.38 -9.02 14.30
C PHE A 105 -1.56 -8.61 15.76
N ASN A 106 -1.41 -9.54 16.71
CA ASN A 106 -1.58 -9.27 18.15
C ASN A 106 -0.37 -9.70 18.99
N ASN A 107 0.57 -10.48 18.44
CA ASN A 107 1.76 -10.94 19.13
C ASN A 107 3.00 -10.83 18.24
N ILE A 108 3.29 -9.60 17.83
CA ILE A 108 4.39 -9.24 16.93
C ILE A 108 5.65 -9.07 17.76
N GLU A 109 6.63 -9.95 17.55
CA GLU A 109 7.92 -9.88 18.24
C GLU A 109 8.76 -8.71 17.71
N ILE A 110 9.27 -7.91 18.63
CA ILE A 110 10.23 -6.83 18.39
C ILE A 110 11.37 -7.00 19.40
N GLU A 111 12.61 -7.00 18.89
CA GLU A 111 13.82 -7.02 19.72
C GLU A 111 13.82 -8.18 20.73
N ASP A 112 13.54 -9.39 20.21
CA ASP A 112 13.65 -10.72 20.85
C ASP A 112 12.91 -10.96 22.19
N VAL A 113 12.27 -9.95 22.78
CA VAL A 113 11.61 -10.07 24.11
C VAL A 113 10.28 -9.33 24.17
N LEU A 114 10.08 -8.27 23.39
CA LEU A 114 8.86 -7.46 23.46
C LEU A 114 7.86 -7.91 22.40
N THR A 115 6.67 -8.31 22.83
CA THR A 115 5.55 -8.54 21.91
C THR A 115 4.62 -7.33 21.90
N ILE A 116 4.29 -6.87 20.69
CA ILE A 116 3.36 -5.77 20.48
C ILE A 116 2.22 -6.18 19.54
N ASP A 117 1.17 -5.39 19.50
CA ASP A 117 0.10 -5.58 18.53
C ASP A 117 0.30 -4.72 17.26
N LEU A 118 -0.57 -4.91 16.27
CA LEU A 118 -0.53 -4.16 15.02
C LEU A 118 -0.75 -2.65 15.21
N PHE A 119 -1.51 -2.25 16.23
CA PHE A 119 -1.78 -0.84 16.50
C PHE A 119 -0.53 -0.14 17.03
N ASP A 120 0.18 -0.79 17.94
CA ASP A 120 1.48 -0.35 18.43
C ASP A 120 2.54 -0.39 17.32
N LEU A 121 2.56 -1.42 16.47
CA LEU A 121 3.48 -1.48 15.33
C LEU A 121 3.26 -0.27 14.42
N PHE A 122 2.01 0.05 14.15
CA PHE A 122 1.64 1.20 13.34
C PHE A 122 2.14 2.50 13.98
N ASN A 123 1.75 2.79 15.22
CA ASN A 123 2.03 4.09 15.84
C ASN A 123 3.50 4.28 16.22
N LYS A 124 4.16 3.23 16.73
CA LYS A 124 5.52 3.31 17.28
C LYS A 124 6.61 3.07 16.23
N HIS A 125 6.34 2.27 15.19
CA HIS A 125 7.37 1.87 14.23
C HIS A 125 7.07 2.30 12.78
N PHE A 126 5.81 2.28 12.34
CA PHE A 126 5.48 2.64 10.96
C PHE A 126 5.30 4.15 10.76
N VAL A 127 4.53 4.81 11.62
CA VAL A 127 4.20 6.24 11.49
C VAL A 127 5.42 7.15 11.57
N PRO A 128 6.39 6.98 12.50
CA PRO A 128 7.50 7.92 12.62
C PRO A 128 8.29 8.13 11.31
N PRO A 129 8.74 7.08 10.59
CA PRO A 129 9.42 7.27 9.31
C PRO A 129 8.48 7.64 8.15
N MET A 130 7.23 7.18 8.15
CA MET A 130 6.34 7.31 6.98
C MET A 130 5.45 8.55 6.99
N SER A 131 5.22 9.16 8.16
CA SER A 131 4.24 10.24 8.35
C SER A 131 4.44 11.39 7.37
N ASN A 132 5.67 11.90 7.24
CA ASN A 132 5.99 13.01 6.35
C ASN A 132 5.66 12.72 4.88
N TYR A 133 5.83 11.47 4.44
CA TYR A 133 5.48 11.07 3.08
C TYR A 133 3.97 10.96 2.90
N ILE A 134 3.28 10.28 3.81
CA ILE A 134 1.82 10.03 3.69
C ILE A 134 1.04 11.34 3.78
N HIS A 135 1.45 12.29 4.62
CA HIS A 135 0.77 13.59 4.75
C HIS A 135 0.79 14.43 3.47
N LYS A 136 1.74 14.21 2.55
CA LYS A 136 1.78 14.90 1.24
C LYS A 136 0.53 14.59 0.42
N PHE A 137 -0.02 13.38 0.54
CA PHE A 137 -1.22 12.97 -0.19
C PHE A 137 -2.49 13.68 0.26
N LYS A 138 -2.52 14.18 1.51
CA LYS A 138 -3.65 15.00 2.01
C LYS A 138 -3.82 16.25 1.15
N ASN A 139 -2.72 16.92 0.85
CA ASN A 139 -2.73 18.15 0.07
C ASN A 139 -3.09 17.88 -1.40
N LEU A 140 -2.57 16.78 -1.97
CA LEU A 140 -2.86 16.38 -3.35
C LEU A 140 -4.33 15.99 -3.55
N ARG A 141 -4.93 15.26 -2.60
CA ARG A 141 -6.35 14.91 -2.67
C ARG A 141 -7.23 16.15 -2.59
N ASN A 142 -6.96 17.05 -1.64
CA ASN A 142 -7.70 18.31 -1.52
C ASN A 142 -7.60 19.18 -2.79
N GLN A 143 -6.44 19.20 -3.46
CA GLN A 143 -6.26 19.91 -4.72
C GLN A 143 -7.08 19.28 -5.87
N GLN A 144 -7.13 17.95 -5.95
CA GLN A 144 -7.92 17.25 -6.98
C GLN A 144 -9.43 17.39 -6.74
N GLU A 145 -9.86 17.38 -5.48
CA GLU A 145 -11.26 17.66 -5.11
C GLU A 145 -11.64 19.12 -5.38
N ALA A 146 -10.72 20.08 -5.22
CA ALA A 146 -10.93 21.49 -5.53
C ALA A 146 -10.90 21.81 -7.05
N LEU A 147 -10.19 21.00 -7.83
CA LEU A 147 -10.12 21.09 -9.30
C LEU A 147 -11.25 20.34 -10.01
N ALA A 148 -12.21 19.79 -9.25
CA ALA A 148 -13.39 19.14 -9.81
C ALA A 148 -14.62 20.06 -9.84
N PRO A 149 -14.70 21.09 -10.71
CA PRO A 149 -15.97 21.54 -11.26
C PRO A 149 -16.19 20.90 -12.64
N ASP A 150 -17.24 20.09 -12.76
CA ASP A 150 -17.94 19.70 -14.01
C ASP A 150 -17.10 19.36 -15.27
N SER A 151 -16.25 18.32 -15.24
CA SER A 151 -15.66 17.79 -16.48
C SER A 151 -15.71 16.27 -16.61
N SER A 152 -16.93 15.72 -16.68
CA SER A 152 -17.17 14.32 -17.08
C SER A 152 -16.95 14.05 -18.59
N VAL A 153 -16.39 14.99 -19.36
CA VAL A 153 -16.30 14.85 -20.84
C VAL A 153 -14.89 15.09 -21.41
N ALA A 154 -13.95 15.69 -20.66
CA ALA A 154 -12.63 16.04 -21.19
C ALA A 154 -11.59 14.90 -21.11
N ASP A 155 -11.59 14.12 -20.04
CA ASP A 155 -10.51 13.14 -19.77
C ASP A 155 -10.60 11.85 -20.59
N ALA A 156 -11.80 11.51 -21.10
CA ALA A 156 -11.97 10.39 -22.02
C ALA A 156 -11.34 10.65 -23.40
N LYS A 157 -11.22 11.92 -23.80
CA LYS A 157 -10.66 12.31 -25.11
C LYS A 157 -9.13 12.26 -25.11
N CYS A 158 -8.50 12.68 -24.00
CA CYS A 158 -7.05 12.69 -23.85
C CYS A 158 -6.43 11.27 -23.84
N LEU A 159 -7.10 10.30 -23.21
CA LEU A 159 -6.63 8.90 -23.18
C LEU A 159 -6.77 8.20 -24.54
N LEU A 160 -7.84 8.47 -25.29
CA LEU A 160 -8.03 7.91 -26.64
C LEU A 160 -7.03 8.49 -27.65
N ASP A 161 -6.66 9.76 -27.54
CA ASP A 161 -5.68 10.39 -28.42
C ASP A 161 -4.24 9.93 -28.11
N THR A 162 -3.94 9.63 -26.85
CA THR A 162 -2.64 9.04 -26.46
C THR A 162 -2.49 7.61 -27.00
N VAL A 163 -3.55 6.79 -26.92
CA VAL A 163 -3.55 5.42 -27.47
C VAL A 163 -3.48 5.42 -29.00
N ARG A 164 -4.17 6.35 -29.68
CA ARG A 164 -4.05 6.51 -31.15
C ARG A 164 -2.64 6.90 -31.59
N THR A 165 -1.95 7.71 -30.80
CA THR A 165 -0.60 8.17 -31.13
C THR A 165 0.42 7.03 -30.99
N CYS A 166 0.28 6.18 -29.97
CA CYS A 166 1.11 4.98 -29.80
C CYS A 166 0.86 3.91 -30.87
N LEU A 167 -0.38 3.73 -31.34
CA LEU A 167 -0.69 2.73 -32.37
C LEU A 167 -0.20 3.13 -33.78
N ARG A 168 0.01 4.42 -34.05
CA ARG A 168 0.56 4.90 -35.33
C ARG A 168 2.07 4.72 -35.45
N GLN A 169 2.79 4.57 -34.33
CA GLN A 169 4.25 4.43 -34.33
C GLN A 169 4.73 2.98 -34.45
N ASN A 170 3.84 1.99 -34.37
CA ASN A 170 4.16 0.56 -34.54
C ASN A 170 3.82 0.00 -35.93
N ASN A 171 3.37 0.84 -36.86
CA ASN A 171 3.01 0.45 -38.23
C ASN A 171 3.73 1.30 -39.30
N ALA A 172 4.92 1.82 -38.99
CA ALA A 172 5.81 2.49 -39.95
C ALA A 172 7.17 1.78 -40.01
#